data_AF-A0A7J6PXH1-F1
#
_entry.id   AF-A0A7J6PXH1-F1
#
_cell.length_a   1.000
_cell.length_b   1.000
_cell.length_c   1.000
_cell.angle_alpha   90.00
_cell.angle_beta   90.00
_cell.angle_gamma   90.00
#
_symmetry.space_group_name_H-M   'P 1'
#
loop_
_entity.id
_entity.type
_entity.pdbx_description
1 polymer ?
#
loop_
_entity_poly.entity_id
_entity_poly.type
_entity_poly.pdbx_seq_one_letter_code
_entity_poly.pdbx_strand_id
1 'polypeptide(L)'
;IIEQLEVKPTLGHQPLIPPKTEFAGKYSAVRRLGYGTFSEIYLGAEIGADSTVPPIALKVEKPLRCVPRVLTYEAKVMQWLKRHDPSIAIPQVYFLGTDMVIVP
;
A
#
# COMPACT_ATOMS: atom_id res chain seq x y z
N ILE A 1 8.81 -21.36 -11.26
CA ILE A 1 8.89 -20.39 -12.38
C ILE A 1 7.68 -19.46 -12.20
N ILE A 2 7.88 -18.29 -11.61
CA ILE A 2 6.81 -17.30 -11.47
C ILE A 2 6.82 -16.52 -12.79
N GLU A 3 5.81 -16.74 -13.62
CA GLU A 3 5.63 -15.97 -14.84
C GLU A 3 5.51 -14.49 -14.47
N GLN A 4 6.48 -13.69 -14.92
CA GLN A 4 6.40 -12.25 -14.87
C GLN A 4 5.27 -11.83 -15.82
N LEU A 5 4.07 -11.64 -15.25
CA LEU A 5 2.97 -10.99 -15.95
C LEU A 5 3.41 -9.56 -16.29
N GLU A 6 3.82 -9.38 -17.54
CA GLU A 6 4.25 -8.11 -18.11
C GLU A 6 3.02 -7.19 -18.24
N VAL A 7 2.75 -6.42 -17.18
CA VAL A 7 1.66 -5.44 -17.17
C VAL A 7 2.09 -4.26 -18.03
N LYS A 8 1.59 -4.19 -19.27
CA LYS A 8 1.75 -3.01 -20.12
C LYS A 8 1.18 -1.78 -19.40
N PRO A 9 1.91 -0.66 -19.32
CA PRO A 9 1.39 0.56 -18.70
C PRO A 9 0.25 1.09 -19.56
N THR A 10 -0.97 1.04 -19.03
CA THR A 10 -2.11 1.77 -19.59
C THR A 10 -1.80 3.26 -19.54
N LEU A 11 -1.95 3.96 -20.67
CA LEU A 11 -1.82 5.41 -20.76
C LEU A 11 -2.74 6.06 -19.71
N GLY A 12 -2.17 6.55 -18.61
CA GLY A 12 -2.90 7.25 -17.57
C GLY A 12 -2.25 7.08 -16.20
N HIS A 13 -1.56 8.12 -15.75
CA HIS A 13 -0.92 8.25 -14.44
C HIS A 13 0.32 7.37 -14.24
N GLN A 14 1.50 7.99 -14.35
CA GLN A 14 2.75 7.43 -13.82
C GLN A 14 2.55 7.12 -12.31
N PRO A 15 3.05 5.97 -11.83
CA PRO A 15 3.01 5.65 -10.40
C PRO A 15 3.75 6.74 -9.63
N LEU A 16 3.17 7.19 -8.51
CA LEU A 16 3.79 8.19 -7.65
C LEU A 16 5.09 7.69 -7.02
N ILE A 17 5.20 6.37 -6.88
CA ILE A 17 6.27 5.73 -6.14
C ILE A 17 6.97 4.75 -7.07
N PRO A 18 8.29 4.85 -7.21
CA PRO A 18 9.08 3.89 -7.98
C PRO A 18 8.91 2.45 -7.44
N PRO A 19 9.06 1.44 -8.31
CA PRO A 19 9.25 0.07 -7.85
C PRO A 19 10.46 -0.02 -6.90
N LYS A 20 10.37 -0.92 -5.92
CA LYS A 20 11.37 -1.17 -4.86
C LYS A 20 11.56 -0.04 -3.85
N THR A 21 10.70 0.98 -3.83
CA THR A 21 10.69 1.93 -2.72
C THR A 21 10.38 1.21 -1.42
N GLU A 22 11.19 1.49 -0.40
CA GLU A 22 11.03 0.95 0.95
C GLU A 22 10.18 1.88 1.82
N PHE A 23 9.38 1.29 2.69
CA PHE A 23 8.52 1.94 3.68
C PHE A 23 8.85 1.39 5.06
N ALA A 24 9.02 2.31 6.02
CA ALA A 24 9.33 2.05 7.42
C ALA A 24 10.54 1.13 7.65
N GLY A 25 11.45 1.04 6.67
CA GLY A 25 12.57 0.08 6.66
C GLY A 25 12.12 -1.39 6.74
N LYS A 26 10.84 -1.68 6.51
CA LYS A 26 10.24 -3.00 6.74
C LYS A 26 9.54 -3.56 5.51
N TYR A 27 9.00 -2.72 4.64
CA TYR A 27 8.23 -3.15 3.49
C TYR A 27 8.77 -2.55 2.21
N SER A 28 8.69 -3.29 1.10
CA SER A 28 9.07 -2.80 -0.23
C SER A 28 7.86 -2.82 -1.17
N ALA A 29 7.68 -1.77 -1.97
CA ALA A 29 6.67 -1.76 -3.04
C ALA A 29 7.18 -2.52 -4.26
N VAL A 30 6.50 -3.60 -4.64
CA VAL A 30 6.87 -4.45 -5.78
C VAL A 30 6.32 -3.88 -7.07
N ARG A 31 5.00 -3.63 -7.13
CA ARG A 31 4.32 -3.07 -8.31
C ARG A 31 3.03 -2.38 -7.91
N ARG A 32 2.57 -1.41 -8.71
CA ARG A 32 1.25 -0.79 -8.51
C ARG A 32 0.14 -1.80 -8.85
N LEU A 33 -0.86 -1.88 -7.98
CA LEU A 33 -2.09 -2.66 -8.16
C LEU A 33 -3.27 -1.79 -8.62
N GLY A 34 -3.31 -0.52 -8.18
CA GLY A 34 -4.38 0.39 -8.53
C GLY A 34 -4.20 1.78 -7.93
N TYR A 35 -5.20 2.63 -8.10
CA TYR A 35 -5.23 3.97 -7.54
C TYR A 35 -6.65 4.35 -7.12
N GLY A 36 -6.74 5.22 -6.12
CA GLY A 36 -7.96 5.90 -5.69
C GLY A 36 -7.81 7.41 -5.77
N THR A 37 -8.84 8.12 -5.32
CA THR A 37 -8.87 9.59 -5.30
C THR A 37 -7.68 10.16 -4.50
N PHE A 38 -7.43 9.60 -3.32
CA PHE A 38 -6.44 10.12 -2.36
C PHE A 38 -5.21 9.24 -2.21
N SER A 39 -5.15 8.09 -2.88
CA SER A 39 -4.07 7.12 -2.67
C SER A 39 -3.72 6.32 -3.91
N GLU A 40 -2.59 5.65 -3.85
CA GLU A 40 -2.26 4.53 -4.73
C GLU A 40 -2.13 3.24 -3.92
N ILE A 41 -2.35 2.10 -4.57
CA ILE A 41 -2.29 0.78 -3.96
C ILE A 41 -1.20 -0.01 -4.67
N TYR A 42 -0.29 -0.59 -3.89
CA TYR A 42 0.85 -1.38 -4.35
C TYR A 42 0.80 -2.77 -3.75
N LEU A 43 1.31 -3.75 -4.51
CA LEU A 43 1.71 -5.03 -3.97
C LEU A 43 3.00 -4.80 -3.19
N GLY A 44 3.01 -5.14 -1.91
CA GLY A 44 4.16 -5.03 -1.04
C GLY A 44 4.66 -6.39 -0.58
N ALA A 45 5.92 -6.41 -0.16
CA ALA A 45 6.55 -7.53 0.51
C ALA A 45 7.33 -7.04 1.72
N GLU A 46 7.36 -7.83 2.79
CA GLU A 46 8.25 -7.57 3.93
C GLU A 46 9.70 -7.83 3.50
N ILE A 47 10.59 -6.91 3.88
CA ILE A 47 12.01 -6.96 3.49
C ILE A 47 12.66 -8.14 4.22
N GLY A 48 13.31 -9.02 3.45
CA GLY A 48 13.94 -10.22 3.98
C GLY A 48 12.98 -11.36 4.29
N ALA A 49 11.68 -11.20 4.00
CA ALA A 49 10.72 -12.29 4.14
C ALA A 49 10.97 -13.39 3.09
N ASP A 50 10.77 -14.63 3.50
CA ASP A 50 10.80 -15.78 2.60
C ASP A 50 9.47 -15.94 1.84
N SER A 51 9.39 -16.94 0.97
CA SER A 51 8.19 -17.22 0.16
C SER A 51 6.97 -17.71 0.96
N THR A 52 7.13 -17.98 2.27
CA THR A 52 6.03 -18.44 3.12
C THR A 52 5.23 -17.26 3.69
N VAL A 53 5.83 -16.07 3.73
CA VAL A 53 5.15 -14.85 4.14
C VAL A 53 4.27 -14.35 2.99
N PRO A 54 2.96 -14.21 3.18
CA PRO A 54 2.08 -13.75 2.12
C PRO A 54 2.38 -12.28 1.78
N PRO A 55 2.27 -11.89 0.50
CA PRO A 55 2.41 -10.49 0.12
C PRO A 55 1.30 -9.64 0.74
N ILE A 56 1.60 -8.37 0.96
CA ILE A 56 0.68 -7.40 1.57
C ILE A 56 0.23 -6.35 0.55
N ALA A 57 -0.86 -5.66 0.85
CA ALA A 57 -1.23 -4.44 0.14
C ALA A 57 -0.64 -3.22 0.86
N LEU A 58 0.08 -2.38 0.13
CA LEU A 58 0.56 -1.08 0.59
C LEU A 58 -0.34 0.01 -0.01
N LYS A 59 -1.05 0.75 0.85
CA LYS A 59 -1.83 1.92 0.43
C LYS A 59 -1.04 3.16 0.79
N VAL A 60 -0.76 4.02 -0.20
CA VAL A 60 0.07 5.22 0.01
C VAL A 60 -0.71 6.47 -0.39
N GLU A 61 -0.74 7.46 0.49
CA GLU A 61 -1.47 8.71 0.29
C GLU A 61 -0.74 9.63 -0.71
N LYS A 62 -1.51 10.30 -1.58
CA LYS A 62 -0.94 11.23 -2.58
C LYS A 62 -0.55 12.56 -1.91
N PRO A 63 0.66 13.10 -2.15
CA PRO A 63 1.17 14.26 -1.40
C PRO A 63 0.41 15.58 -1.65
N LEU A 64 -0.14 15.78 -2.86
CA LEU A 64 -0.66 17.08 -3.30
C LEU A 64 -2.19 17.25 -3.20
N ARG A 65 -2.94 16.23 -2.75
CA ARG A 65 -4.41 16.23 -2.79
C ARG A 65 -5.10 15.97 -1.45
N CYS A 66 -4.35 15.85 -0.36
CA CYS A 66 -4.86 15.33 0.90
C CYS A 66 -4.71 16.38 2.03
N VAL A 67 -5.50 17.45 1.96
CA VAL A 67 -5.58 18.45 3.05
C VAL A 67 -6.24 17.85 4.31
N PRO A 68 -7.13 16.84 4.20
CA PRO A 68 -7.31 15.86 5.27
C PRO A 68 -6.47 14.59 5.02
N ARG A 69 -5.74 14.13 6.05
CA ARG A 69 -5.02 12.83 6.07
C ARG A 69 -6.02 11.67 6.14
N VAL A 70 -6.64 11.37 5.01
CA VAL A 70 -7.73 10.40 4.90
C VAL A 70 -7.27 8.96 5.13
N LEU A 71 -6.03 8.60 4.81
CA LEU A 71 -5.53 7.25 5.07
C LEU A 71 -5.46 6.93 6.57
N THR A 72 -5.08 7.92 7.38
CA THR A 72 -5.03 7.76 8.83
C THR A 72 -6.42 7.53 9.40
N TYR A 73 -7.42 8.26 8.88
CA TYR A 73 -8.82 8.06 9.26
C TYR A 73 -9.32 6.67 8.86
N GLU A 74 -9.12 6.27 7.60
CA GLU A 74 -9.53 4.97 7.07
C GLU A 74 -8.93 3.81 7.87
N ALA A 75 -7.63 3.87 8.18
CA ALA A 75 -6.96 2.86 8.99
C ALA A 75 -7.57 2.74 10.39
N LYS A 76 -7.88 3.87 11.04
CA LYS A 76 -8.55 3.87 12.36
C LYS A 76 -9.94 3.26 12.30
N VAL A 77 -10.72 3.57 11.25
CA VAL A 77 -12.05 2.98 11.04
C VAL A 77 -11.95 1.47 10.85
N MET A 78 -11.03 1.00 9.99
CA MET A 78 -10.83 -0.44 9.76
C MET A 78 -10.42 -1.18 11.04
N GLN A 79 -9.48 -0.62 11.82
CA GLN A 79 -9.06 -1.19 13.09
C GLN A 79 -10.20 -1.19 14.13
N TRP A 80 -11.00 -0.12 14.18
CA TRP A 80 -12.17 -0.05 15.07
C TRP A 80 -13.21 -1.10 14.68
N LEU A 81 -13.58 -1.19 13.41
CA LEU A 81 -14.55 -2.16 12.90
C LEU A 81 -14.12 -3.59 13.20
N LYS A 82 -12.84 -3.93 12.93
CA LYS A 82 -12.32 -5.28 13.19
C LYS A 82 -12.41 -5.69 14.67
N ARG A 83 -12.25 -4.72 15.58
CA ARG A 83 -12.35 -4.94 17.03
C ARG A 83 -13.80 -5.08 17.51
N HIS A 84 -14.72 -4.33 16.93
CA HIS A 84 -16.10 -4.26 17.41
C HIS A 84 -17.04 -5.24 16.71
N ASP A 85 -16.74 -5.62 15.47
CA ASP A 85 -17.47 -6.64 14.74
C ASP A 85 -16.49 -7.56 13.97
N PRO A 86 -15.99 -8.62 14.64
CA PRO A 86 -15.06 -9.57 14.02
C PRO A 86 -15.68 -10.39 12.88
N SER A 87 -17.01 -10.41 12.76
CA SER A 87 -17.73 -11.14 11.72
C SER A 87 -17.63 -10.45 10.35
N ILE A 88 -17.35 -9.14 10.34
CA ILE A 88 -17.15 -8.40 9.10
C ILE A 88 -15.77 -8.75 8.53
N ALA A 89 -15.76 -9.12 7.25
CA ALA A 89 -14.55 -9.39 6.48
C ALA A 89 -13.76 -8.10 6.14
N ILE A 90 -13.37 -7.34 7.16
CA ILE A 90 -12.50 -6.15 7.04
C ILE A 90 -11.03 -6.61 6.98
N PRO A 91 -10.23 -6.10 6.01
CA PRO A 91 -8.80 -6.33 5.95
C PRO A 91 -8.09 -5.86 7.24
N GLN A 92 -7.10 -6.63 7.69
CA GLN A 92 -6.28 -6.23 8.82
C GLN A 92 -5.29 -5.14 8.41
N VAL A 93 -5.21 -4.08 9.22
CA VAL A 93 -4.17 -3.05 9.10
C VAL A 93 -2.96 -3.48 9.93
N TYR A 94 -1.90 -3.94 9.27
CA TYR A 94 -0.67 -4.40 9.93
C TYR A 94 0.23 -3.24 10.39
N PHE A 95 0.24 -2.14 9.64
CA PHE A 95 1.08 -0.99 9.90
C PHE A 95 0.38 0.30 9.46
N LEU A 96 0.56 1.37 10.25
CA LEU A 96 0.16 2.72 9.91
C LEU A 96 1.31 3.65 10.28
N GLY A 97 1.87 4.34 9.31
CA GLY A 97 2.99 5.25 9.51
C GLY A 97 3.01 6.37 8.48
N THR A 98 3.87 7.34 8.72
CA THR A 98 4.19 8.41 7.78
C THR A 98 5.66 8.31 7.45
N ASP A 99 5.98 7.78 6.27
CA ASP A 99 7.33 7.84 5.73
C ASP A 99 7.43 8.99 4.75
N MET A 100 8.50 9.77 4.86
CA MET A 100 8.89 10.66 3.77
C MET A 100 9.64 9.86 2.73
N VAL A 101 8.98 9.55 1.63
CA VAL A 101 9.65 9.01 0.43
C VAL A 101 10.14 10.21 -0.38
N ILE A 102 11.46 10.37 -0.48
CA ILE A 102 12.06 11.30 -1.44
C ILE A 102 12.00 10.63 -2.81
N VAL A 103 11.06 11.07 -3.64
CA VAL A 103 11.00 10.65 -5.04
C VAL A 103 11.99 11.52 -5.82
N PRO A 104 12.97 10.95 -6.56
CA PRO A 104 13.94 11.70 -7.35
C PRO A 104 13.30 12.46 -8.52
#